data_AF-A0AAE4CZX3-F1
#
_entry.id   AF-A0AAE4CZX3-F1
#
_cell.length_a   1.000
_cell.length_b   1.000
_cell.length_c   1.000
_cell.angle_alpha   90.00
_cell.angle_beta   90.00
_cell.angle_gamma   90.00
#
_symmetry.space_group_name_H-M   'P 1'
#
loop_
_entity.id
_entity.type
_entity.pdbx_description
1 polymer ?
#
loop_
_entity_poly.entity_id
_entity_poly.type
_entity_poly.pdbx_seq_one_letter_code
_entity_poly.pdbx_strand_id
1 'polypeptide(L)'
;AASEAPRARTAFLAGAPLPQRLALRALLALEQRPRGAALLERLPAAAQLARATVALIRYDDVRVARPLGWDPAAVVARGRAVREGTARRAGIAG
;
A
#
# COMPACT_ATOMS: atom_id res chain seq x y z
N ALA A 1 1.70 6.10 -14.97
CA ALA A 1 1.45 5.56 -13.62
C ALA A 1 2.68 5.60 -12.68
N ALA A 2 3.92 5.70 -13.18
CA ALA A 2 5.14 5.53 -12.35
C ALA A 2 5.40 6.60 -11.25
N SER A 3 4.65 7.70 -11.18
CA SER A 3 4.86 8.82 -10.24
C SER A 3 3.81 8.93 -9.12
N GLU A 4 2.80 8.07 -9.09
CA GLU A 4 1.72 8.12 -8.09
C GLU A 4 2.07 7.34 -6.81
N ALA A 5 2.78 6.22 -6.96
CA ALA A 5 3.20 5.37 -5.84
C ALA A 5 4.01 6.10 -4.73
N PRO A 6 4.95 7.01 -5.04
CA PRO A 6 5.65 7.79 -4.01
C PRO A 6 4.73 8.73 -3.22
N ARG A 7 3.72 9.32 -3.89
CA ARG A 7 2.75 10.22 -3.25
C ARG A 7 1.75 9.43 -2.40
N ALA A 8 1.22 8.33 -2.91
CA ALA A 8 0.32 7.44 -2.17
C ALA A 8 0.98 6.90 -0.90
N ARG A 9 2.24 6.46 -0.98
CA ARG A 9 3.03 6.04 0.20
C ARG A 9 3.17 7.16 1.23
N THR A 10 3.49 8.37 0.77
CA THR A 10 3.69 9.52 1.68
C THR A 10 2.39 9.91 2.36
N ALA A 11 1.29 9.98 1.62
CA ALA A 11 -0.04 10.26 2.16
C ALA A 11 -0.50 9.20 3.17
N PHE A 12 -0.31 7.91 2.84
CA PHE A 12 -0.63 6.80 3.74
C PHE A 12 0.15 6.90 5.06
N LEU A 13 1.47 7.12 4.99
CA LEU A 13 2.31 7.26 6.17
C LEU A 13 2.00 8.53 6.98
N ALA A 14 1.54 9.61 6.33
CA ALA A 14 1.19 10.85 7.00
C ALA A 14 -0.03 10.69 7.93
N GLY A 15 -0.94 9.77 7.63
CA GLY A 15 -2.10 9.47 8.46
C GLY A 15 -1.79 8.66 9.73
N ALA A 16 -0.59 8.11 9.87
CA ALA A 16 -0.21 7.32 11.04
C ALA A 16 0.33 8.19 12.19
N PRO A 17 0.04 7.84 13.46
CA PRO A 17 0.71 8.42 14.62
C PRO A 17 2.24 8.35 14.50
N LEU A 18 2.94 9.36 15.02
CA LEU A 18 4.39 9.54 14.87
C LEU A 18 5.23 8.27 15.12
N PRO A 19 5.02 7.52 16.22
CA PRO A 19 5.77 6.29 16.49
C PRO A 19 5.49 5.21 15.44
N GLN A 20 4.22 4.99 15.10
CA GLN A 20 3.80 4.01 14.11
C GLN A 20 4.32 4.37 12.71
N ARG A 21 4.34 5.67 12.37
CA ARG A 21 4.90 6.18 11.12
C ARG A 21 6.39 5.84 10.97
N LEU A 22 7.17 5.96 12.05
CA LEU A 22 8.58 5.57 12.05
C LEU A 22 8.74 4.06 11.90
N ALA A 23 7.94 3.27 12.63
CA ALA A 23 7.96 1.82 12.51
C ALA A 23 7.63 1.34 11.08
N LEU A 24 6.57 1.88 10.47
CA LEU A 24 6.18 1.56 9.10
C LEU A 24 7.24 1.99 8.08
N ARG A 25 7.90 3.14 8.28
CA ARG A 25 9.03 3.56 7.43
C ARG A 25 10.19 2.57 7.51
N ALA A 26 10.57 2.14 8.71
CA ALA A 26 11.63 1.18 8.93
C ALA A 26 11.30 -0.17 8.30
N LEU A 27 10.10 -0.70 8.55
CA LEU A 27 9.62 -1.96 7.95
C LEU A 27 9.66 -1.93 6.43
N LEU A 28 9.12 -0.86 5.82
CA LEU A 28 9.12 -0.72 4.36
C LEU A 28 10.53 -0.55 3.78
N ALA A 29 11.45 0.08 4.52
CA ALA A 29 12.84 0.23 4.09
C ALA A 29 13.60 -1.11 4.15
N LEU A 30 13.30 -1.94 5.15
CA LEU A 30 13.86 -3.29 5.28
C LEU A 30 13.38 -4.20 4.16
N GLU A 31 12.08 -4.22 3.87
CA GLU A 31 11.51 -5.04 2.80
C GLU A 31 12.07 -4.68 1.41
N GLN A 32 12.47 -3.43 1.20
CA GLN A 32 13.07 -2.96 -0.06
C GLN A 32 14.53 -3.37 -0.27
N ARG A 33 15.22 -3.88 0.76
CA ARG A 33 16.61 -4.31 0.68
C ARG A 33 16.69 -5.83 0.83
N PRO A 34 17.48 -6.55 0.00
CA PRO A 34 17.55 -8.01 0.08
C PRO A 34 18.00 -8.52 1.46
N ARG A 35 18.96 -7.83 2.09
CA ARG A 35 19.38 -8.14 3.47
C ARG A 35 18.32 -7.85 4.52
N GLY A 36 17.46 -6.85 4.30
CA GLY A 36 16.38 -6.49 5.21
C GLY A 36 15.19 -7.44 5.10
N ALA A 37 14.83 -7.85 3.88
CA ALA A 37 13.82 -8.88 3.65
C ALA A 37 14.20 -10.21 4.33
N ALA A 38 15.46 -10.64 4.21
CA ALA A 38 15.97 -11.83 4.90
C ALA A 38 15.89 -11.73 6.43
N LEU A 39 16.01 -10.52 7.00
CA LEU A 39 15.82 -10.30 8.43
C LEU A 39 14.34 -10.41 8.82
N LEU A 40 13.44 -9.86 7.99
CA LEU A 40 12.00 -9.91 8.23
C LEU A 40 11.46 -11.34 8.16
N GLU A 41 12.03 -12.20 7.33
CA GLU A 41 11.67 -13.63 7.27
C GLU A 41 11.88 -14.37 8.59
N ARG A 42 12.77 -13.87 9.46
CA ARG A 42 12.95 -14.42 10.82
C ARG A 42 11.87 -13.99 11.82
N LEU A 43 11.03 -13.02 11.44
CA LEU A 43 9.96 -12.45 12.26
C LEU A 43 8.65 -12.50 11.47
N PRO A 44 7.92 -13.64 11.48
CA PRO A 44 6.79 -13.89 10.58
C PRO A 44 5.71 -12.80 10.63
N ALA A 45 5.40 -12.30 11.83
CA ALA A 45 4.43 -11.22 12.00
C ALA A 45 4.90 -9.91 11.35
N ALA A 46 6.19 -9.58 11.45
CA ALA A 46 6.75 -8.38 10.85
C ALA A 46 6.83 -8.49 9.32
N ALA A 47 7.21 -9.66 8.79
CA ALA A 47 7.17 -9.93 7.35
C ALA A 47 5.75 -9.80 6.79
N GLN A 48 4.76 -10.40 7.47
CA GLN A 48 3.36 -10.30 7.05
C GLN A 48 2.88 -8.85 7.06
N LEU A 49 3.18 -8.10 8.12
CA LEU A 49 2.82 -6.69 8.23
C LEU A 49 3.46 -5.86 7.11
N ALA A 50 4.74 -6.09 6.82
CA ALA A 50 5.46 -5.40 5.75
C ALA A 50 4.83 -5.69 4.38
N ARG A 51 4.58 -6.97 4.05
CA ARG A 51 3.96 -7.39 2.79
C ARG A 51 2.54 -6.86 2.63
N ALA A 52 1.71 -6.93 3.67
CA ALA A 52 0.37 -6.37 3.66
C ALA A 52 0.39 -4.85 3.44
N THR A 53 1.33 -4.14 4.07
CA THR A 53 1.49 -2.70 3.88
C THR A 53 1.96 -2.36 2.46
N VAL A 54 2.88 -3.13 1.88
CA VAL A 54 3.30 -2.96 0.48
C VAL A 54 2.13 -3.20 -0.46
N ALA A 55 1.35 -4.25 -0.25
CA ALA A 55 0.15 -4.55 -1.03
C ALA A 55 -0.87 -3.40 -0.98
N LEU A 56 -1.09 -2.81 0.19
CA LEU A 56 -2.02 -1.70 0.36
C LEU A 56 -1.54 -0.41 -0.34
N ILE A 57 -0.24 -0.16 -0.37
CA ILE A 57 0.35 1.04 -0.97
C ILE A 57 0.52 0.90 -2.48
N ARG A 58 0.76 -0.33 -2.98
CA ARG A 58 1.15 -0.59 -4.38
C ARG A 58 0.25 -1.63 -5.05
N TYR A 59 -1.04 -1.63 -4.72
CA TYR A 59 -2.03 -2.54 -5.33
C TYR A 59 -2.17 -2.36 -6.86
N ASP A 60 -1.73 -1.21 -7.39
CA ASP A 60 -1.68 -0.86 -8.80
C ASP A 60 -0.44 -1.42 -9.52
N ASP A 61 0.59 -1.83 -8.78
CA ASP A 61 1.81 -2.42 -9.35
C ASP A 61 1.59 -3.91 -9.66
N VAL A 62 1.76 -4.28 -10.93
CA VAL A 62 1.60 -5.66 -11.43
C VAL A 62 2.46 -6.66 -10.65
N ARG A 63 3.66 -6.25 -10.20
CA ARG A 63 4.60 -7.10 -9.45
C ARG A 63 4.08 -7.44 -8.05
N VAL A 64 3.21 -6.60 -7.50
CA VAL A 64 2.58 -6.77 -6.19
C VAL A 64 1.21 -7.44 -6.32
N ALA A 65 0.41 -7.04 -7.32
CA ALA A 65 -0.95 -7.53 -7.51
C ALA A 65 -1.01 -8.99 -8.00
N ARG A 66 -0.18 -9.38 -8.98
CA ARG A 66 -0.26 -10.72 -9.58
C ARG A 66 -0.01 -11.86 -8.59
N PRO A 67 1.02 -11.82 -7.72
CA PRO A 67 1.22 -12.87 -6.72
C PRO A 67 0.04 -13.02 -5.74
N LEU A 68 -0.78 -11.98 -5.57
CA LEU A 68 -1.98 -11.99 -4.73
C LEU A 68 -3.23 -12.47 -5.49
N GLY A 69 -3.10 -12.83 -6.77
CA GLY A 69 -4.22 -13.22 -7.62
C GLY A 69 -5.12 -12.05 -8.05
N TRP A 70 -4.64 -10.81 -7.92
CA TRP A 70 -5.41 -9.62 -8.27
C TRP A 70 -5.10 -9.17 -9.69
N ASP A 71 -6.14 -8.73 -10.41
CA ASP A 71 -5.98 -7.89 -11.59
C ASP A 71 -5.83 -6.43 -11.15
N PRO A 72 -4.64 -5.81 -11.31
CA PRO A 72 -4.42 -4.44 -10.86
C PRO A 72 -5.34 -3.44 -11.56
N ALA A 73 -5.70 -3.66 -12.83
CA ALA A 73 -6.60 -2.76 -13.55
C ALA A 73 -8.02 -2.81 -12.97
N ALA A 74 -8.52 -4.02 -12.69
CA ALA A 74 -9.82 -4.21 -12.06
C ALA A 74 -9.87 -3.64 -10.63
N VAL A 75 -8.81 -3.81 -9.83
CA VAL A 75 -8.74 -3.25 -8.47
C VAL A 75 -8.76 -1.72 -8.50
N VAL A 76 -7.98 -1.10 -9.39
CA VAL A 76 -7.96 0.36 -9.54
C VAL A 76 -9.32 0.88 -10.03
N ALA A 77 -9.93 0.21 -11.02
CA ALA A 77 -11.25 0.58 -11.53
C ALA A 77 -12.32 0.49 -10.43
N ARG A 78 -12.30 -0.58 -9.63
CA ARG A 78 -13.18 -0.75 -8.48
C ARG A 78 -12.98 0.35 -7.45
N GLY A 79 -11.73 0.71 -7.14
CA GLY A 79 -11.41 1.80 -6.21
C GLY A 79 -11.95 3.16 -6.65
N ARG A 80 -11.91 3.46 -7.96
CA ARG A 80 -12.53 4.68 -8.51
C ARG A 80 -14.04 4.67 -8.37
N ALA A 81 -14.69 3.57 -8.76
CA ALA A 81 -16.15 3.43 -8.64
C ALA A 81 -16.64 3.59 -7.20
N VAL A 82 -15.89 3.08 -6.21
CA VAL A 82 -16.20 3.28 -4.79
C VAL A 82 -16.11 4.76 -4.40
N ARG A 83 -15.04 5.48 -4.80
CA ARG A 83 -14.89 6.91 -4.49
C ARG A 83 -15.97 7.76 -5.13
N GLU A 84 -16.32 7.48 -6.38
CA GLU A 84 -17.41 8.15 -7.09
C GLU A 84 -18.76 7.89 -6.38
N GLY A 85 -19.02 6.66 -5.95
CA GLY A 85 -20.20 6.31 -5.17
C GLY A 85 -20.25 7.03 -3.82
N THR A 86 -19.14 7.09 -3.09
CA THR A 86 -19.03 7.81 -1.81
C THR A 86 -19.21 9.31 -2.00
N ALA A 87 -18.58 9.92 -3.01
CA ALA A 87 -18.71 11.35 -3.32
C ALA A 87 -20.16 11.72 -3.68
N ARG A 88 -20.83 10.86 -4.46
CA ARG A 88 -22.25 11.03 -4.80
C ARG A 88 -23.14 10.96 -3.56
N ARG A 89 -22.91 10.01 -2.66
CA ARG A 89 -23.67 9.89 -1.39
C ARG A 89 -23.45 11.08 -0.46
N ALA A 90 -22.25 11.66 -0.47
CA ALA A 90 -21.91 12.83 0.33
C ALA A 90 -22.36 14.16 -0.30
N GLY A 91 -22.97 14.13 -1.49
CA GLY A 91 -23.41 15.35 -2.21
C GLY A 91 -22.26 16.21 -2.74
N ILE A 92 -21.05 15.67 -2.84
CA ILE A 92 -19.83 16.39 -3.25
C ILE A 92 -19.65 16.32 -4.79
N ALA A 93 -20.33 15.38 -5.44
CA ALA A 93 -20.34 15.26 -6.89
C ALA A 93 -21.60 15.93 -7.46
N GLY A 94 -21.42 17.17 -7.95
CA GLY A 94 -22.36 17.92 -8.80
C GLY A 94 -21.69 18.26 -10.12
#